data_AF-A0A536STJ5-F1
#
_entry.id   AF-A0A536STJ5-F1
#
_cell.length_a   1.000
_cell.length_b   1.000
_cell.length_c   1.000
_cell.angle_alpha   90.00
_cell.angle_beta   90.00
_cell.angle_gamma   90.00
#
_symmetry.space_group_name_H-M   'P 1'
#
loop_
_entity.id
_entity.type
_entity.pdbx_description
1 polymer ?
#
loop_
_entity_poly.entity_id
_entity_poly.type
_entity_poly.pdbx_seq_one_letter_code
_entity_poly.pdbx_strand_id
1 'polypeptide(L)'
;MSGNSFGLLYCVTSFGESHGPAYGGVVDGCPPGLELSAADIQRELDRRKPGSSRHVTQRRESDTIELLSGIYEGRTTGTAIGFLIRNEDQR
;
A
#
# COMPACT_ATOMS: atom_id res chain seq x y z
N MET A 1 -7.82 -17.51 9.34
CA MET A 1 -7.63 -17.57 7.87
C MET A 1 -6.14 -17.50 7.61
N SER A 2 -5.59 -18.39 6.79
CA SER A 2 -4.18 -18.42 6.36
C SER A 2 -4.09 -18.01 4.89
N GLY A 3 -2.93 -17.50 4.45
CA GLY A 3 -2.68 -17.14 3.04
C GLY A 3 -2.58 -15.64 2.75
N ASN A 4 -2.18 -14.83 3.72
CA ASN A 4 -1.96 -13.39 3.53
C ASN A 4 -0.53 -13.03 3.04
N SER A 5 0.33 -14.03 2.85
CA SER A 5 1.69 -13.88 2.34
C SER A 5 1.83 -14.47 0.94
N PHE A 6 2.47 -13.73 0.04
CA PHE A 6 2.76 -14.14 -1.33
C PHE A 6 4.24 -13.87 -1.67
N GLY A 7 4.95 -14.88 -2.16
CA GLY A 7 6.36 -14.81 -2.53
C GLY A 7 7.27 -15.65 -1.64
N LEU A 8 8.56 -15.67 -1.96
CA LEU A 8 9.60 -16.40 -1.21
C LEU A 8 10.76 -15.49 -0.84
N LEU A 9 11.51 -15.00 -1.84
CA LEU A 9 12.62 -14.07 -1.63
C LEU A 9 12.15 -12.62 -1.60
N TYR A 10 11.31 -12.25 -2.57
CA TYR A 10 10.53 -11.02 -2.55
C TYR A 10 9.11 -11.41 -2.10
N CYS A 11 8.73 -11.00 -0.90
CA CYS A 11 7.52 -11.46 -0.24
C CYS A 11 6.66 -10.27 0.19
N VAL A 12 5.36 -10.36 -0.07
CA VAL A 12 4.36 -9.42 0.41
C VAL A 12 3.50 -10.13 1.44
N THR A 13 3.39 -9.55 2.64
CA THR A 13 2.43 -9.98 3.67
C THR A 13 1.44 -8.85 3.93
N SER A 14 0.15 -9.12 3.79
CA SER A 14 -0.91 -8.10 3.90
C SER A 14 -1.80 -8.31 5.13
N PHE A 15 -2.49 -7.25 5.55
CA PHE A 15 -3.48 -7.26 6.63
C PHE A 15 -4.55 -6.19 6.41
N GLY A 16 -5.62 -6.28 7.21
CA GLY A 16 -6.68 -5.28 7.32
C GLY A 16 -8.00 -5.72 6.72
N GLU A 17 -9.05 -4.98 7.08
CA GLU A 17 -10.41 -5.18 6.60
C GLU A 17 -10.91 -3.95 5.83
N SER A 18 -11.78 -4.16 4.83
CA SER A 18 -12.39 -3.07 4.06
C SER A 18 -13.29 -2.14 4.89
N HIS A 19 -13.74 -2.60 6.06
CA HIS A 19 -14.54 -1.82 7.02
C HIS A 19 -13.76 -1.53 8.31
N GLY A 20 -12.48 -1.91 8.35
CA GLY A 20 -11.61 -1.72 9.52
C GLY A 20 -10.93 -0.34 9.51
N PRO A 21 -10.06 -0.08 10.51
CA PRO A 21 -9.29 1.17 10.67
C PRO A 21 -8.39 1.52 9.49
N ALA A 22 -7.84 0.49 8.84
CA ALA A 22 -6.87 0.62 7.77
C ALA A 22 -6.64 -0.75 7.15
N TYR A 23 -5.99 -0.75 5.99
CA TYR A 23 -5.35 -1.92 5.41
C TYR A 23 -3.88 -1.62 5.12
N GLY A 24 -3.07 -2.65 5.01
CA GLY A 24 -1.64 -2.47 4.88
C GLY A 24 -0.89 -3.76 4.70
N GLY A 25 0.43 -3.67 4.84
CA GLY A 25 1.29 -4.83 4.71
C GLY A 25 2.76 -4.50 4.84
N VAL A 26 3.55 -5.55 4.65
CA VAL A 26 5.00 -5.53 4.66
C VAL A 26 5.50 -6.16 3.38
N VAL A 27 6.48 -5.52 2.75
CA VAL A 27 7.21 -6.05 1.61
C VAL A 27 8.65 -6.32 2.02
N ASP A 28 9.07 -7.58 1.92
CA ASP A 28 10.41 -8.05 2.23
C ASP A 28 11.20 -8.40 0.96
N GLY A 29 12.52 -8.35 1.07
CA GLY A 29 13.45 -8.76 0.01
C GLY A 29 13.71 -7.70 -1.06
N CYS A 30 13.31 -6.45 -0.83
CA CYS A 30 13.70 -5.34 -1.69
C CYS A 30 15.19 -4.98 -1.44
N PRO A 31 16.07 -5.01 -2.46
CA PRO A 31 17.45 -4.60 -2.29
C PRO A 31 17.59 -3.13 -1.86
N PRO A 32 18.67 -2.73 -1.18
CA PRO A 32 18.94 -1.34 -0.86
C PRO A 32 19.29 -0.50 -2.10
N GLY A 33 19.05 0.81 -2.03
CA GLY A 33 19.51 1.80 -3.00
C GLY A 33 18.54 2.13 -4.14
N LEU A 34 17.39 1.44 -4.23
CA LEU A 34 16.34 1.74 -5.19
C LEU A 34 15.66 3.06 -4.81
N GLU A 35 15.52 3.97 -5.76
CA GLU A 35 14.73 5.19 -5.56
C GLU A 35 13.24 4.84 -5.46
N LEU A 36 12.62 5.18 -4.34
CA LEU A 36 11.23 4.87 -4.07
C LEU A 36 10.62 5.90 -3.13
N SER A 37 9.44 6.41 -3.50
CA SER A 37 8.65 7.32 -2.68
C SER A 37 7.19 6.88 -2.62
N ALA A 38 6.43 7.45 -1.67
CA ALA A 38 4.98 7.24 -1.59
C ALA A 38 4.26 7.67 -2.87
N ALA A 39 4.76 8.70 -3.57
CA ALA A 39 4.17 9.19 -4.81
C ALA A 39 4.26 8.18 -5.97
N ASP A 40 5.31 7.36 -5.99
CA ASP A 40 5.47 6.32 -7.01
C ASP A 40 4.40 5.24 -6.86
N ILE A 41 4.08 4.87 -5.62
CA ILE A 41 3.05 3.88 -5.32
C ILE A 41 1.65 4.49 -5.43
N GLN A 42 1.47 5.74 -4.99
CA GLN A 42 0.19 6.45 -5.09
C GLN A 42 -0.30 6.52 -6.54
N ARG A 43 0.61 6.76 -7.50
CA ARG A 43 0.28 6.75 -8.93
C ARG A 43 -0.34 5.43 -9.37
N GLU A 44 0.19 4.31 -8.88
CA GLU A 44 -0.34 2.98 -9.18
C GLU A 44 -1.66 2.69 -8.46
N LEU A 45 -1.87 3.23 -7.26
CA LEU A 45 -3.16 3.18 -6.57
C LEU A 45 -4.23 3.98 -7.32
N ASP A 46 -3.91 5.20 -7.76
CA ASP A 46 -4.84 6.07 -8.48
C ASP A 46 -5.28 5.47 -9.82
N ARG A 47 -4.42 4.68 -10.47
CA ARG A 47 -4.77 3.92 -11.69
C ARG A 47 -5.82 2.84 -11.46
N ARG A 48 -5.97 2.34 -10.22
CA ARG A 48 -6.96 1.30 -9.86
C ARG A 48 -8.35 1.88 -9.62
N LYS A 49 -8.44 3.19 -9.35
CA LYS A 49 -9.73 3.84 -9.09
C LYS A 49 -10.60 3.72 -10.34
N PRO A 50 -11.82 3.16 -10.23
CA PRO A 50 -12.72 3.06 -11.37
C PRO A 50 -12.97 4.47 -11.92
N GLY A 51 -12.84 4.63 -13.24
CA GLY A 51 -13.04 5.92 -13.90
C GLY A 51 -14.34 6.59 -13.48
N SER A 52 -14.35 7.92 -13.53
CA SER A 52 -15.41 8.84 -13.08
C SER A 52 -16.72 8.74 -13.89
N SER A 53 -17.23 7.53 -14.11
CA SER A 53 -18.48 7.29 -14.79
C SER A 53 -19.66 7.63 -13.87
N ARG A 54 -20.72 8.17 -14.46
CA ARG A 54 -21.94 8.64 -13.78
C ARG A 54 -22.70 7.54 -12.98
N HIS A 55 -22.26 6.29 -13.09
CA HIS A 55 -22.96 5.11 -12.58
C HIS A 55 -22.24 4.39 -11.43
N VAL A 56 -21.06 4.85 -11.02
CA VAL A 56 -20.34 4.29 -9.86
C VAL A 56 -20.61 5.17 -8.64
N THR A 57 -20.84 4.53 -7.48
CA THR A 57 -21.00 5.21 -6.19
C THR A 57 -19.77 6.09 -5.93
N GLN A 58 -20.00 7.33 -5.48
CA GLN A 58 -18.95 8.30 -5.15
C GLN A 58 -18.21 7.94 -3.86
N ARG A 59 -17.77 6.68 -3.68
CA ARG A 59 -16.85 6.37 -2.58
C ARG A 59 -15.50 6.98 -2.95
N ARG A 60 -15.27 8.19 -2.44
CA ARG A 60 -14.02 8.92 -2.59
C ARG A 60 -13.09 8.54 -1.45
N GLU A 61 -12.69 7.28 -1.39
CA GLU A 61 -11.57 6.91 -0.54
C GLU A 61 -10.31 7.46 -1.23
N SER A 62 -9.57 8.32 -0.53
CA SER A 62 -8.35 8.90 -1.09
C SER A 62 -7.31 7.81 -1.43
N ASP A 63 -7.41 6.63 -0.82
CA ASP A 63 -6.43 5.53 -0.90
C ASP A 63 -5.01 6.07 -0.76
N THR A 64 -4.81 6.96 0.22
CA THR A 64 -3.51 7.60 0.45
C THR A 64 -2.58 6.60 1.12
N ILE A 65 -1.47 6.28 0.45
CA ILE A 65 -0.44 5.41 1.01
C ILE A 65 0.52 6.15 1.94
N GLU A 66 0.77 5.54 3.08
CA GLU A 66 1.77 5.91 4.07
C GLU A 66 2.87 4.83 4.10
N LEU A 67 4.13 5.23 3.94
CA LEU A 67 5.29 4.33 4.08
C LEU A 67 5.87 4.48 5.47
N LEU A 68 5.88 3.39 6.22
CA LEU A 68 6.22 3.35 7.64
C LEU A 68 7.66 2.90 7.92
N SER A 69 8.28 2.18 6.98
CA SER A 69 9.64 1.66 7.13
C SER A 69 10.28 1.32 5.77
N GLY A 70 11.56 0.91 5.79
CA GLY A 70 12.26 0.36 4.62
C GLY A 70 12.74 1.40 3.61
N ILE A 71 12.48 2.68 3.86
CA ILE A 71 12.90 3.81 3.03
C ILE A 71 13.53 4.87 3.91
N TYR A 72 14.68 5.38 3.47
CA TYR A 72 15.39 6.48 4.10
C TYR A 72 15.96 7.38 2.99
N GLU A 73 15.78 8.69 3.11
CA GLU A 73 16.24 9.68 2.12
C GLU A 73 15.83 9.35 0.66
N GLY A 74 14.60 8.85 0.49
CA GLY A 74 14.04 8.51 -0.83
C GLY A 74 14.61 7.22 -1.46
N ARG A 75 15.36 6.43 -0.70
CA ARG A 75 15.93 5.16 -1.18
C ARG A 75 15.57 4.00 -0.26
N THR A 76 15.43 2.81 -0.84
CA THR A 76 15.23 1.60 -0.06
C THR A 76 16.46 1.29 0.79
N THR A 77 16.25 0.83 2.02
CA THR A 77 17.33 0.51 2.96
C THR A 77 17.75 -0.95 2.90
N GLY A 78 17.02 -1.79 2.18
CA GLY A 78 17.19 -3.25 2.20
C GLY A 78 16.41 -3.95 3.31
N THR A 79 15.77 -3.21 4.22
CA THR A 79 14.90 -3.76 5.26
C THR A 79 13.45 -3.84 4.79
N ALA A 80 12.62 -4.52 5.57
CA ALA A 80 11.17 -4.59 5.38
C ALA A 80 10.53 -3.20 5.12
N ILE A 81 9.79 -3.08 4.02
CA ILE A 81 9.01 -1.89 3.67
C ILE A 81 7.59 -2.07 4.19
N GLY A 82 7.26 -1.38 5.27
CA GLY A 82 5.92 -1.33 5.84
C GLY A 82 5.10 -0.24 5.17
N PHE A 83 3.85 -0.54 4.83
CA PHE A 83 2.91 0.43 4.27
C PHE A 83 1.53 0.32 4.92
N LEU A 84 0.82 1.44 4.92
CA LEU A 84 -0.51 1.59 5.50
C LEU A 84 -1.36 2.50 4.63
N ILE A 85 -2.64 2.16 4.48
CA ILE A 85 -3.67 3.00 3.89
C ILE A 85 -4.83 3.06 4.86
N ARG A 86 -5.23 4.27 5.26
CA ARG A 86 -6.30 4.49 6.23
C ARG A 86 -7.64 4.59 5.50
N ASN A 87 -8.64 3.86 5.98
CA ASN A 87 -10.00 4.00 5.45
C ASN A 87 -10.59 5.31 5.98
N GLU A 88 -11.05 6.20 5.11
CA GLU A 88 -11.57 7.52 5.49
C GLU A 88 -13.02 7.49 5.94
N ASP A 89 -13.78 6.48 5.52
CA ASP A 89 -15.23 6.40 5.71
C ASP A 89 -15.63 5.12 6.47
N GLN A 90 -15.31 5.10 7.76
CA GLN A 90 -15.52 3.95 8.67
C GLN A 90 -16.75 4.06 9.57
N ARG A 91 -17.76 4.82 9.17
CA ARG A 91 -19.00 4.95 9.93
C ARG A 91 -20.10 4.05 9.41
#